data_AF-A0A7T4PPH8-F1
#
_entry.id   AF-A0A7T4PPH8-F1
#
_cell.length_a   1.000
_cell.length_b   1.000
_cell.length_c   1.000
_cell.angle_alpha   90.00
_cell.angle_beta   90.00
_cell.angle_gamma   90.00
#
_symmetry.space_group_name_H-M   'P 1'
#
loop_
_entity.id
_entity.type
_entity.pdbx_description
1 polymer ?
#
loop_
_entity_poly.entity_id
_entity_poly.type
_entity_poly.pdbx_seq_one_letter_code
_entity_poly.pdbx_strand_id
1 'polypeptide(L)'
;MKLVCSAENSSLDWKNYYRYIEDIDDGRGYTAGIIGFCSGTGDMLDLVELYTRRKPGNVLAKYLPALRRVDGTDSHDGLDPNYPRDWARAAADQAFQQAQNDERDRVYFNPAVKQGKADGIGVLGQFCYYDAIVMHGDGGDSTSFRNIRKRALRSATPPAQGGDEVAYLHAFLDARVWAMKQEEAHEDTTRVDTAQRVFLNKRNLNLNTPLEWKVYGDSYRIG
;
A
#
# COMPACT_ATOMS: atom_id res chain seq x y z
N MET A 1 7.62 -3.57 4.09
CA MET A 1 6.94 -2.94 5.24
C MET A 1 7.63 -1.66 5.70
N LYS A 2 8.83 -1.70 6.31
CA LYS A 2 9.51 -0.48 6.80
C LYS A 2 9.64 0.65 5.75
N LEU A 3 10.02 0.32 4.52
CA LEU A 3 10.12 1.30 3.42
C LEU A 3 8.77 1.97 3.12
N VAL A 4 7.68 1.18 3.01
CA VAL A 4 6.32 1.72 2.82
C VAL A 4 5.92 2.60 3.99
N CYS A 5 6.14 2.13 5.24
CA CYS A 5 5.78 2.88 6.44
C CYS A 5 6.51 4.23 6.53
N SER A 6 7.74 4.35 6.02
CA SER A 6 8.43 5.65 5.99
C SER A 6 7.76 6.67 5.07
N ALA A 7 7.06 6.22 4.02
CA ALA A 7 6.30 7.08 3.13
C ALA A 7 4.86 7.28 3.59
N GLU A 8 4.21 6.26 4.15
CA GLU A 8 2.82 6.40 4.58
C GLU A 8 2.71 7.12 5.94
N ASN A 9 3.75 7.04 6.78
CA ASN A 9 3.62 7.46 8.18
C ASN A 9 4.89 8.08 8.81
N SER A 10 5.87 8.46 7.99
CA SER A 10 7.16 9.01 8.45
C SER A 10 7.82 8.23 9.60
N SER A 11 7.74 6.89 9.54
CA SER A 11 8.22 6.00 10.60
C SER A 11 8.74 4.67 10.02
N LEU A 12 9.60 3.98 10.76
CA LEU A 12 9.98 2.59 10.46
C LEU A 12 9.22 1.57 11.31
N ASP A 13 8.48 2.03 12.32
CA ASP A 13 7.76 1.16 13.26
C ASP A 13 6.35 0.83 12.76
N TRP A 14 6.31 0.13 11.64
CA TRP A 14 5.08 -0.24 10.93
C TRP A 14 4.08 -1.02 11.81
N LYS A 15 4.53 -1.68 12.88
CA LYS A 15 3.65 -2.41 13.80
C LYS A 15 2.83 -1.48 14.68
N ASN A 16 3.25 -0.25 14.92
CA ASN A 16 2.44 0.72 15.67
C ASN A 16 1.19 1.16 14.90
N TYR A 17 1.12 0.87 13.60
CA TYR A 17 0.02 1.29 12.73
C TYR A 17 -1.12 0.27 12.65
N TYR A 18 -1.04 -0.88 13.32
CA TYR A 18 -2.21 -1.76 13.47
C TYR A 18 -3.42 -1.02 14.07
N ARG A 19 -3.16 -0.08 15.00
CA ARG A 19 -4.18 0.74 15.70
C ARG A 19 -4.53 2.05 15.01
N TYR A 20 -3.81 2.43 13.95
CA TYR A 20 -4.08 3.68 13.25
C TYR A 20 -5.47 3.62 12.61
N ILE A 21 -6.21 4.72 12.74
CA ILE A 21 -7.51 4.95 12.11
C ILE A 21 -7.80 6.45 12.16
N GLU A 22 -8.04 7.04 11.00
CA GLU A 22 -8.33 8.46 10.83
C GLU A 22 -9.09 8.63 9.51
N ASP A 23 -10.04 9.55 9.45
CA ASP A 23 -10.49 10.08 8.17
C ASP A 23 -9.59 11.28 7.85
N ILE A 24 -8.88 11.20 6.74
CA ILE A 24 -7.91 12.21 6.31
C ILE A 24 -8.50 13.17 5.27
N ASP A 25 -9.84 13.18 5.14
CA ASP A 25 -10.61 14.06 4.24
C ASP A 25 -10.23 13.88 2.75
N ASP A 26 -9.83 12.67 2.35
CA ASP A 26 -9.45 12.33 0.96
C ASP A 26 -10.59 11.68 0.15
N GLY A 27 -11.79 11.63 0.72
CA GLY A 27 -12.99 11.05 0.11
C GLY A 27 -13.07 9.52 0.20
N ARG A 28 -12.18 8.86 0.97
CA ARG A 28 -12.21 7.40 1.19
C ARG A 28 -12.84 7.01 2.54
N GLY A 29 -13.25 8.00 3.34
CA GLY A 29 -13.72 7.84 4.71
C GLY A 29 -12.58 7.42 5.64
N TYR A 30 -12.88 6.62 6.68
CA TYR A 30 -11.85 6.11 7.57
C TYR A 30 -10.76 5.33 6.82
N THR A 31 -9.52 5.76 6.97
CA THR A 31 -8.29 5.08 6.57
C THR A 31 -7.60 4.49 7.80
N ALA A 32 -7.30 3.19 7.80
CA ALA A 32 -6.86 2.50 9.01
C ALA A 32 -5.85 1.35 8.79
N GLY A 33 -5.14 0.99 9.85
CA GLY A 33 -4.25 -0.18 9.86
C GLY A 33 -2.92 0.00 9.10
N ILE A 34 -2.20 -1.11 8.94
CA ILE A 34 -0.80 -1.13 8.48
C ILE A 34 -0.55 -0.72 7.01
N ILE A 35 -1.61 -0.57 6.22
CA ILE A 35 -1.54 -0.18 4.81
C ILE A 35 -2.66 0.81 4.40
N GLY A 36 -3.42 1.36 5.35
CA GLY A 36 -4.50 2.29 5.03
C GLY A 36 -5.73 1.63 4.40
N PHE A 37 -6.28 0.59 5.03
CA PHE A 37 -7.58 0.04 4.65
C PHE A 37 -8.66 1.11 4.76
N CYS A 38 -9.50 1.31 3.74
CA CYS A 38 -10.50 2.37 3.76
C CYS A 38 -11.95 1.86 3.85
N SER A 39 -12.81 2.56 4.58
CA SER A 39 -14.24 2.21 4.66
C SER A 39 -14.96 2.37 3.33
N GLY A 40 -14.51 3.30 2.48
CA GLY A 40 -15.11 3.58 1.18
C GLY A 40 -14.59 2.75 0.01
N THR A 41 -13.59 1.86 0.21
CA THR A 41 -12.93 1.11 -0.88
C THR A 41 -13.09 -0.42 -0.77
N GLY A 42 -13.96 -0.89 0.12
CA GLY A 42 -14.30 -2.30 0.31
C GLY A 42 -13.27 -3.15 1.06
N ASP A 43 -11.99 -2.78 1.05
CA ASP A 43 -10.91 -3.54 1.70
C ASP A 43 -10.99 -3.52 3.24
N MET A 44 -11.45 -2.42 3.86
CA MET A 44 -11.74 -2.42 5.30
C MET A 44 -12.88 -3.37 5.66
N LEU A 45 -13.92 -3.45 4.81
CA LEU A 45 -15.03 -4.39 4.99
C LEU A 45 -14.52 -5.83 4.91
N ASP A 46 -13.76 -6.17 3.87
CA ASP A 46 -13.14 -7.49 3.69
C ASP A 46 -12.30 -7.91 4.91
N LEU A 47 -11.52 -6.98 5.45
CA LEU A 47 -10.71 -7.17 6.65
C LEU A 47 -11.56 -7.48 7.88
N VAL A 48 -12.60 -6.69 8.15
CA VAL A 48 -13.46 -6.91 9.34
C VAL A 48 -14.27 -8.20 9.18
N GLU A 49 -14.64 -8.57 7.95
CA GLU A 49 -15.26 -9.87 7.68
C GLU A 49 -14.29 -11.03 7.95
N LEU A 50 -13.04 -10.95 7.48
CA LEU A 50 -12.01 -11.96 7.78
C LEU A 50 -11.78 -12.09 9.28
N TYR A 51 -11.62 -10.97 9.98
CA TYR A 51 -11.45 -10.97 11.43
C TYR A 51 -12.65 -11.61 12.13
N THR A 52 -13.87 -11.32 11.68
CA THR A 52 -15.10 -11.88 12.24
C THR A 52 -15.26 -13.37 11.96
N ARG A 53 -14.83 -13.87 10.80
CA ARG A 53 -14.78 -15.31 10.52
C ARG A 53 -13.82 -16.04 11.47
N ARG A 54 -12.68 -15.43 11.80
CA ARG A 54 -11.67 -16.02 12.68
C ARG A 54 -12.03 -15.93 14.16
N LYS A 55 -12.67 -14.83 14.55
CA LYS A 55 -13.10 -14.55 15.91
C LYS A 55 -14.54 -14.02 15.91
N PRO A 56 -15.54 -14.91 15.86
CA PRO A 56 -16.94 -14.52 15.95
C PRO A 56 -17.21 -13.70 17.22
N GLY A 57 -18.02 -12.64 17.11
CA GLY A 57 -18.35 -11.77 18.24
C GLY A 57 -17.23 -10.84 18.71
N ASN A 58 -16.17 -10.66 17.92
CA ASN A 58 -15.17 -9.62 18.19
C ASN A 58 -15.80 -8.20 18.20
N VAL A 59 -15.07 -7.24 18.77
CA VAL A 59 -15.57 -5.87 18.98
C VAL A 59 -15.97 -5.14 17.69
N LEU A 60 -15.40 -5.52 16.54
CA LEU A 60 -15.68 -4.91 15.24
C LEU A 60 -16.85 -5.55 14.50
N ALA A 61 -17.26 -6.78 14.86
CA ALA A 61 -18.30 -7.53 14.15
C ALA A 61 -19.64 -6.77 14.05
N LYS A 62 -19.98 -5.98 15.07
CA LYS A 62 -21.21 -5.17 15.12
C LYS A 62 -21.26 -4.07 14.05
N TYR A 63 -20.11 -3.68 13.48
CA TYR A 63 -20.03 -2.64 12.45
C TYR A 63 -20.19 -3.17 11.03
N LEU A 64 -20.18 -4.49 10.80
CA LEU A 64 -20.31 -5.07 9.46
C LEU A 64 -21.53 -4.56 8.67
N PRO A 65 -22.73 -4.40 9.26
CA PRO A 65 -23.86 -3.81 8.54
C PRO A 65 -23.65 -2.34 8.15
N ALA A 66 -22.91 -1.56 8.95
CA ALA A 66 -22.58 -0.18 8.63
C ALA A 66 -21.51 -0.10 7.53
N LEU A 67 -20.43 -0.86 7.67
CA LEU A 67 -19.36 -0.97 6.66
C LEU A 67 -19.92 -1.33 5.28
N ARG A 68 -20.86 -2.29 5.19
CA ARG A 68 -21.52 -2.63 3.91
C ARG A 68 -22.37 -1.52 3.30
N ARG A 69 -22.90 -0.61 4.13
CA ARG A 69 -23.72 0.52 3.63
C ARG A 69 -22.87 1.69 3.17
N VAL A 70 -21.75 1.95 3.85
CA VAL A 70 -20.88 3.09 3.56
C VAL A 70 -19.83 2.77 2.50
N ASP A 71 -19.61 1.49 2.17
CA ASP A 71 -18.71 1.08 1.10
C ASP A 71 -19.04 1.79 -0.23
N GLY A 72 -18.03 2.35 -0.88
CA GLY A 72 -18.16 3.24 -2.03
C GLY A 72 -18.43 4.71 -1.70
N THR A 73 -18.44 5.10 -0.43
CA THR A 73 -18.63 6.50 0.03
C THR A 73 -17.65 6.85 1.16
N ASP A 74 -17.58 8.13 1.52
CA ASP A 74 -16.84 8.65 2.68
C ASP A 74 -17.69 8.71 3.97
N SER A 75 -18.92 8.15 3.97
CA SER A 75 -19.84 8.26 5.11
C SER A 75 -19.37 7.51 6.37
N HIS A 76 -19.62 8.12 7.53
CA HIS A 76 -19.39 7.51 8.85
C HIS A 76 -20.66 6.91 9.49
N ASP A 77 -21.76 6.81 8.74
CA ASP A 77 -23.07 6.45 9.26
C ASP A 77 -23.12 5.05 9.89
N GLY A 78 -23.28 5.01 11.21
CA GLY A 78 -23.30 3.78 12.00
C GLY A 78 -21.92 3.26 12.41
N LEU A 79 -20.85 3.96 12.05
CA LEU A 79 -19.50 3.78 12.59
C LEU A 79 -19.30 4.68 13.81
N ASP A 80 -19.61 5.97 13.65
CA ASP A 80 -19.40 6.97 14.69
C ASP A 80 -20.34 6.83 15.89
N PRO A 81 -19.89 7.28 17.08
CA PRO A 81 -18.55 7.81 17.40
C PRO A 81 -17.56 6.72 17.87
N ASN A 82 -17.99 5.45 17.90
CA ASN A 82 -17.30 4.41 18.66
C ASN A 82 -16.28 3.62 17.84
N TYR A 83 -16.37 3.66 16.50
CA TYR A 83 -15.56 2.82 15.62
C TYR A 83 -14.04 3.03 15.79
N PRO A 84 -13.50 4.26 15.85
CA PRO A 84 -12.06 4.48 16.08
C PRO A 84 -11.55 3.85 17.40
N ARG A 85 -12.32 4.01 18.48
CA ARG A 85 -11.97 3.43 19.79
C ARG A 85 -11.98 1.90 19.72
N ASP A 86 -13.01 1.32 19.11
CA ASP A 86 -13.16 -0.13 19.04
C ASP A 86 -12.14 -0.76 18.08
N TRP A 87 -11.71 -0.03 17.03
CA TRP A 87 -10.58 -0.38 16.17
C TRP A 87 -9.26 -0.42 16.94
N ALA A 88 -8.96 0.63 17.70
CA ALA A 88 -7.77 0.68 18.55
C ALA A 88 -7.76 -0.46 19.58
N ARG A 89 -8.93 -0.83 20.12
CA ARG A 89 -9.07 -1.99 21.00
C ARG A 89 -8.82 -3.30 20.26
N ALA A 90 -9.37 -3.47 19.06
CA ALA A 90 -9.14 -4.66 18.24
C ALA A 90 -7.68 -4.82 17.84
N ALA A 91 -6.94 -3.72 17.64
CA ALA A 91 -5.52 -3.74 17.25
C ALA A 91 -4.59 -4.38 18.29
N ALA A 92 -5.02 -4.51 19.55
CA ALA A 92 -4.30 -5.28 20.57
C ALA A 92 -4.50 -6.81 20.42
N ASP A 93 -5.49 -7.25 19.65
CA ASP A 93 -5.77 -8.66 19.40
C ASP A 93 -4.88 -9.23 18.30
N GLN A 94 -4.15 -10.30 18.60
CA GLN A 94 -3.30 -11.00 17.64
C GLN A 94 -4.09 -11.51 16.43
N ALA A 95 -5.35 -11.91 16.61
CA ALA A 95 -6.19 -12.36 15.50
C ALA A 95 -6.51 -11.22 14.52
N PHE A 96 -6.67 -9.99 15.01
CA PHE A 96 -6.89 -8.82 14.15
C PHE A 96 -5.59 -8.36 13.48
N GLN A 97 -4.46 -8.38 14.18
CA GLN A 97 -3.14 -8.12 13.58
C GLN A 97 -2.85 -9.11 12.46
N GLN A 98 -3.16 -10.40 12.66
CA GLN A 98 -3.00 -11.42 11.62
C GLN A 98 -3.99 -11.21 10.46
N ALA A 99 -5.23 -10.80 10.74
CA ALA A 99 -6.17 -10.46 9.66
C ALA A 99 -5.65 -9.30 8.80
N GLN A 100 -5.09 -8.25 9.41
CA GLN A 100 -4.46 -7.14 8.67
C GLN A 100 -3.27 -7.60 7.83
N ASN A 101 -2.41 -8.48 8.37
CA ASN A 101 -1.29 -9.05 7.61
C ASN A 101 -1.77 -9.84 6.40
N ASP A 102 -2.80 -10.67 6.58
CA ASP A 102 -3.28 -11.56 5.52
C ASP A 102 -4.05 -10.81 4.43
N GLU A 103 -4.81 -9.77 4.77
CA GLU A 103 -5.46 -8.92 3.76
C GLU A 103 -4.44 -8.08 2.98
N ARG A 104 -3.45 -7.51 3.67
CA ARG A 104 -2.30 -6.89 2.99
C ARG A 104 -1.66 -7.86 2.00
N ASP A 105 -1.46 -9.10 2.43
CA ASP A 105 -0.79 -10.09 1.60
C ASP A 105 -1.64 -10.54 0.42
N ARG A 106 -2.94 -10.77 0.64
CA ARG A 106 -3.89 -11.20 -0.38
C ARG A 106 -4.09 -10.15 -1.47
N VAL A 107 -4.28 -8.88 -1.09
CA VAL A 107 -4.72 -7.82 -2.02
C VAL A 107 -3.55 -7.07 -2.63
N TYR A 108 -2.44 -6.90 -1.90
CA TYR A 108 -1.34 -6.01 -2.33
C TYR A 108 -0.03 -6.76 -2.54
N PHE A 109 0.48 -7.43 -1.50
CA PHE A 109 1.84 -7.98 -1.53
C PHE A 109 1.96 -9.16 -2.50
N ASN A 110 1.10 -10.19 -2.37
CA ASN A 110 1.19 -11.38 -3.21
C ASN A 110 0.91 -11.07 -4.69
N PRO A 111 -0.09 -10.25 -5.06
CA PRO A 111 -0.30 -9.85 -6.44
C PRO A 111 0.90 -9.09 -7.04
N ALA A 112 1.44 -8.10 -6.33
CA ALA A 112 2.61 -7.35 -6.79
C ALA A 112 3.85 -8.23 -6.97
N VAL A 113 4.15 -9.08 -5.98
CA VAL A 113 5.30 -9.99 -6.03
C VAL A 113 5.12 -11.03 -7.13
N LYS A 114 3.92 -11.61 -7.28
CA LYS A 114 3.60 -12.55 -8.36
C LYS A 114 3.79 -11.90 -9.73
N GLN A 115 3.30 -10.67 -9.90
CA GLN A 115 3.44 -9.94 -11.15
C GLN A 115 4.90 -9.58 -11.44
N GLY A 116 5.65 -9.11 -10.44
CA GLY A 116 7.08 -8.83 -10.59
C GLY A 116 7.87 -10.08 -11.01
N LYS A 117 7.60 -11.23 -10.40
CA LYS A 117 8.19 -12.51 -10.82
C LYS A 117 7.84 -12.87 -12.27
N ALA A 118 6.59 -12.63 -12.68
CA ALA A 118 6.16 -12.87 -14.06
C ALA A 118 6.85 -11.94 -15.07
N ASP A 119 7.22 -10.73 -14.66
CA ASP A 119 8.00 -9.78 -15.46
C ASP A 119 9.52 -10.02 -15.37
N GLY A 120 9.96 -10.94 -14.53
CA GLY A 120 11.37 -11.29 -14.36
C GLY A 120 12.19 -10.24 -13.62
N ILE A 121 11.56 -9.34 -12.85
CA ILE A 121 12.27 -8.32 -12.07
C ILE A 121 12.65 -8.85 -10.68
N GLY A 122 13.80 -8.38 -10.18
CA GLY A 122 14.37 -8.70 -8.88
C GLY A 122 13.62 -8.07 -7.70
N VAL A 123 14.24 -8.13 -6.52
CA VAL A 123 13.62 -7.72 -5.24
C VAL A 123 13.26 -6.24 -5.22
N LEU A 124 14.14 -5.37 -5.75
CA LEU A 124 13.84 -3.94 -5.88
C LEU A 124 12.63 -3.71 -6.78
N GLY A 125 12.56 -4.39 -7.93
CA GLY A 125 11.42 -4.27 -8.83
C GLY A 125 10.11 -4.74 -8.21
N GLN A 126 10.14 -5.87 -7.50
CA GLN A 126 8.98 -6.36 -6.74
C GLN A 126 8.56 -5.38 -5.64
N PHE A 127 9.52 -4.71 -4.97
CA PHE A 127 9.21 -3.64 -4.03
C PHE A 127 8.58 -2.43 -4.72
N CYS A 128 9.08 -1.98 -5.87
CA CYS A 128 8.48 -0.88 -6.63
C CYS A 128 7.03 -1.19 -7.03
N TYR A 129 6.74 -2.43 -7.43
CA TYR A 129 5.37 -2.87 -7.71
C TYR A 129 4.50 -2.88 -6.46
N TYR A 130 5.03 -3.39 -5.35
CA TYR A 130 4.30 -3.44 -4.08
C TYR A 130 3.96 -2.05 -3.56
N ASP A 131 4.90 -1.11 -3.62
CA ASP A 131 4.67 0.28 -3.20
C ASP A 131 3.68 1.00 -4.12
N ALA A 132 3.69 0.69 -5.42
CA ALA A 132 2.73 1.25 -6.37
C ALA A 132 1.30 0.72 -6.14
N ILE A 133 1.11 -0.59 -5.93
CA ILE A 133 -0.23 -1.14 -5.67
C ILE A 133 -0.80 -0.70 -4.32
N VAL A 134 0.05 -0.46 -3.30
CA VAL A 134 -0.41 0.10 -2.02
C VAL A 134 -1.00 1.50 -2.23
N MET A 135 -0.31 2.35 -2.99
CA MET A 135 -0.74 3.73 -3.21
C MET A 135 -1.91 3.87 -4.19
N HIS A 136 -1.85 3.13 -5.31
CA HIS A 136 -2.79 3.31 -6.43
C HIS A 136 -3.86 2.22 -6.52
N GLY A 137 -3.82 1.21 -5.65
CA GLY A 137 -4.65 0.02 -5.80
C GLY A 137 -4.43 -0.72 -7.13
N ASP A 138 -5.30 -1.69 -7.42
CA ASP A 138 -5.33 -2.40 -8.71
C ASP A 138 -6.72 -2.33 -9.37
N GLY A 139 -7.35 -1.16 -9.27
CA GLY A 139 -8.63 -0.84 -9.89
C GLY A 139 -8.59 -0.67 -11.42
N GLY A 140 -9.69 -0.19 -11.98
CA GLY A 140 -9.84 0.08 -13.41
C GLY A 140 -9.41 1.48 -13.86
N ASP A 141 -9.18 2.38 -12.90
CA ASP A 141 -8.80 3.78 -13.10
C ASP A 141 -7.45 3.93 -13.83
N SER A 142 -7.23 5.09 -14.45
CA SER A 142 -6.09 5.32 -15.34
C SER A 142 -4.74 5.32 -14.62
N THR A 143 -4.73 5.52 -13.30
CA THR A 143 -3.54 5.58 -12.44
C THR A 143 -3.32 4.31 -11.62
N SER A 144 -4.18 3.30 -11.72
CA SER A 144 -4.02 2.03 -11.00
C SER A 144 -2.75 1.29 -11.35
N PHE A 145 -2.31 0.40 -10.46
CA PHE A 145 -1.08 -0.41 -10.63
C PHE A 145 -0.99 -1.09 -12.01
N ARG A 146 -2.05 -1.80 -12.45
CA ARG A 146 -2.08 -2.44 -13.77
C ARG A 146 -1.88 -1.46 -14.92
N ASN A 147 -2.39 -0.24 -14.80
CA ASN A 147 -2.32 0.77 -15.86
C ASN A 147 -0.99 1.53 -15.84
N ILE A 148 -0.39 1.75 -14.66
CA ILE A 148 1.02 2.18 -14.52
C ILE A 148 1.95 1.16 -15.17
N ARG A 149 1.77 -0.13 -14.87
CA ARG A 149 2.57 -1.21 -15.49
C ARG A 149 2.41 -1.22 -17.01
N LYS A 150 1.18 -1.15 -17.52
CA LYS A 150 0.92 -1.03 -18.98
C LYS A 150 1.60 0.19 -19.59
N ARG A 151 1.68 1.31 -18.86
CA ARG A 151 2.41 2.51 -19.30
C ARG A 151 3.90 2.25 -19.40
N ALA A 152 4.51 1.63 -18.40
CA ALA A 152 5.92 1.24 -18.43
C ALA A 152 6.26 0.33 -19.62
N LEU A 153 5.40 -0.65 -19.90
CA LEU A 153 5.58 -1.62 -20.99
C LEU A 153 5.55 -0.99 -22.39
N ARG A 154 5.02 0.23 -22.55
CA ARG A 154 5.10 0.98 -23.82
C ARG A 154 6.48 1.58 -24.05
N SER A 155 7.27 1.71 -23.00
CA SER A 155 8.57 2.41 -23.02
C SER A 155 9.75 1.47 -22.86
N ALA A 156 9.58 0.33 -22.19
CA ALA A 156 10.65 -0.65 -22.00
C ALA A 156 10.11 -2.08 -21.91
N THR A 157 10.83 -3.01 -22.52
CA THR A 157 10.59 -4.46 -22.43
C THR A 157 11.03 -4.97 -21.05
N PRO A 158 10.24 -5.82 -20.36
CA PRO A 158 10.64 -6.38 -19.09
C PRO A 158 11.64 -7.54 -19.25
N PRO A 159 12.41 -7.91 -18.20
CA PRO A 159 13.38 -8.99 -18.25
C PRO A 159 12.83 -10.34 -18.73
N ALA A 160 11.60 -10.72 -18.36
CA ALA A 160 10.97 -11.95 -18.83
C ALA A 160 10.77 -12.01 -20.36
N GLN A 161 10.90 -10.87 -21.05
CA GLN A 161 10.83 -10.75 -22.50
C GLN A 161 12.18 -10.33 -23.12
N GLY A 162 13.28 -10.44 -22.37
CA GLY A 162 14.64 -10.15 -22.83
C GLY A 162 15.09 -8.69 -22.69
N GLY A 163 14.33 -7.85 -21.97
CA GLY A 163 14.73 -6.47 -21.70
C GLY A 163 15.71 -6.31 -20.53
N ASP A 164 16.37 -5.16 -20.45
CA ASP A 164 17.23 -4.81 -19.31
C ASP A 164 16.38 -4.39 -18.10
N GLU A 165 16.65 -4.99 -16.94
CA GLU A 165 15.88 -4.73 -15.72
C GLU A 165 15.98 -3.26 -15.28
N VAL A 166 17.16 -2.65 -15.37
CA VAL A 166 17.37 -1.27 -14.92
C VAL A 166 16.58 -0.31 -15.81
N ALA A 167 16.65 -0.47 -17.13
CA ALA A 167 15.88 0.31 -18.09
C ALA A 167 14.37 0.14 -17.86
N TYR A 168 13.92 -1.10 -17.64
CA TYR A 168 12.51 -1.39 -17.34
C TYR A 168 12.04 -0.70 -16.06
N LEU A 169 12.83 -0.79 -14.98
CA LEU A 169 12.49 -0.15 -13.71
C LEU A 169 12.53 1.38 -13.79
N HIS A 170 13.42 1.98 -14.59
CA HIS A 170 13.36 3.43 -14.84
C HIS A 170 12.05 3.81 -15.53
N ALA A 171 11.65 3.08 -16.58
CA ALA A 171 10.39 3.32 -17.27
C ALA A 171 9.16 3.12 -16.36
N PHE A 172 9.20 2.13 -15.46
CA PHE A 172 8.15 1.92 -14.48
C PHE A 172 8.05 3.06 -13.46
N LEU A 173 9.19 3.50 -12.91
CA LEU A 173 9.22 4.61 -11.97
C LEU A 173 8.80 5.93 -12.62
N ASP A 174 9.10 6.14 -13.91
CA ASP A 174 8.62 7.31 -14.67
C ASP A 174 7.10 7.27 -14.88
N ALA A 175 6.57 6.09 -15.23
CA ALA A 175 5.13 5.87 -15.35
C ALA A 175 4.42 6.11 -14.01
N ARG A 176 5.03 5.71 -12.90
CA ARG A 176 4.51 5.91 -11.55
C ARG A 176 4.52 7.38 -11.14
N VAL A 177 5.62 8.08 -11.34
CA VAL A 177 5.70 9.54 -11.07
C VAL A 177 4.67 10.30 -11.88
N TRP A 178 4.42 9.90 -13.13
CA TRP A 178 3.34 10.47 -13.94
C TRP A 178 1.96 10.27 -13.28
N ALA A 179 1.68 9.07 -12.78
CA ALA A 179 0.40 8.74 -12.15
C ALA A 179 0.20 9.51 -10.84
N MET A 180 1.21 9.55 -9.97
CA MET A 180 1.20 10.32 -8.72
C MET A 180 0.86 11.80 -8.97
N LYS A 181 1.42 12.41 -10.02
CA LYS A 181 1.15 13.80 -10.40
C LYS A 181 -0.24 14.07 -11.00
N GLN A 182 -1.07 13.05 -11.21
CA GLN A 182 -2.47 13.25 -11.60
C GLN A 182 -3.39 13.39 -10.39
N GLU A 183 -2.92 13.08 -9.19
CA GLU A 183 -3.69 13.05 -7.95
C GLU A 183 -3.12 14.12 -7.00
N GLU A 184 -3.90 15.17 -6.69
CA GLU A 184 -3.45 16.34 -5.91
C GLU A 184 -2.87 15.94 -4.53
N ALA A 185 -3.48 14.93 -3.88
CA ALA A 185 -3.01 14.36 -2.61
C ALA A 185 -1.63 13.66 -2.69
N HIS A 186 -1.09 13.47 -3.90
CA HIS A 186 0.09 12.63 -4.14
C HIS A 186 1.16 13.30 -5.02
N GLU A 187 1.18 14.64 -5.10
CA GLU A 187 2.17 15.38 -5.90
C GLU A 187 3.62 15.21 -5.42
N ASP A 188 3.84 14.97 -4.12
CA ASP A 188 5.17 14.66 -3.58
C ASP A 188 5.60 13.25 -4.01
N THR A 189 6.68 13.20 -4.80
CA THR A 189 7.20 11.99 -5.43
C THR A 189 8.49 11.49 -4.78
N THR A 190 8.85 11.98 -3.58
CA THR A 190 10.09 11.62 -2.88
C THR A 190 10.21 10.12 -2.56
N ARG A 191 9.09 9.42 -2.34
CA ARG A 191 9.07 7.94 -2.21
C ARG A 191 9.63 7.22 -3.44
N VAL A 192 9.56 7.86 -4.61
CA VAL A 192 10.23 7.40 -5.83
C VAL A 192 11.61 8.03 -5.93
N ASP A 193 11.68 9.36 -5.97
CA ASP A 193 12.88 10.09 -6.43
C ASP A 193 14.06 10.00 -5.45
N THR A 194 13.79 10.07 -4.15
CA THR A 194 14.83 10.03 -3.11
C THR A 194 14.88 8.70 -2.36
N ALA A 195 14.19 7.67 -2.86
CA ALA A 195 14.25 6.30 -2.34
C ALA A 195 14.39 5.24 -3.45
N GLN A 196 13.32 4.87 -4.14
CA GLN A 196 13.35 3.79 -5.15
C GLN A 196 14.37 4.06 -6.27
N ARG A 197 14.41 5.29 -6.78
CA ARG A 197 15.36 5.73 -7.80
C ARG A 197 16.80 5.71 -7.27
N VAL A 198 17.02 6.04 -6.00
CA VAL A 198 18.33 5.97 -5.36
C VAL A 198 18.83 4.53 -5.30
N PHE A 199 17.98 3.58 -4.92
CA PHE A 199 18.34 2.16 -4.91
C PHE A 199 18.64 1.63 -6.32
N LEU A 200 17.84 2.04 -7.30
CA LEU A 200 18.01 1.66 -8.70
C LEU A 200 19.31 2.22 -9.29
N ASN A 201 19.61 3.50 -9.06
CA ASN A 201 20.82 4.15 -9.53
C ASN A 201 22.08 3.52 -8.92
N LYS A 202 22.00 3.02 -7.68
CA LYS A 202 23.06 2.24 -7.02
C LYS A 202 23.13 0.78 -7.49
N ARG A 203 22.25 0.37 -8.42
CA ARG A 203 22.08 -1.02 -8.89
C ARG A 203 21.87 -2.02 -7.75
N ASN A 204 21.24 -1.60 -6.65
CA ASN A 204 20.90 -2.49 -5.54
C ASN A 204 19.61 -3.25 -5.85
N LEU A 205 19.63 -4.06 -6.92
CA LEU A 205 18.46 -4.77 -7.45
C LEU A 205 17.92 -5.84 -6.47
N ASN A 206 18.76 -6.30 -5.54
CA ASN A 206 18.37 -7.25 -4.50
C ASN A 206 17.91 -6.56 -3.20
N LEU A 207 17.92 -5.23 -3.14
CA LEU A 207 17.53 -4.44 -1.97
C LEU A 207 18.32 -4.82 -0.70
N ASN A 208 19.61 -5.12 -0.87
CA ASN A 208 20.51 -5.50 0.22
C ASN A 208 20.76 -4.32 1.16
N THR A 209 20.88 -4.60 2.46
CA THR A 209 21.28 -3.59 3.44
C THR A 209 22.80 -3.33 3.38
N PRO A 210 23.28 -2.14 3.76
CA PRO A 210 22.52 -1.00 4.30
C PRO A 210 21.67 -0.28 3.23
N LEU A 211 20.43 0.05 3.61
CA LEU A 211 19.53 0.91 2.83
C LEU A 211 19.49 2.30 3.47
N GLU A 212 19.65 3.33 2.64
CA GLU A 212 19.58 4.73 3.04
C GLU A 212 18.77 5.50 2.01
N TRP A 213 17.77 6.25 2.47
CA TRP A 213 16.87 7.00 1.60
C TRP A 213 16.26 8.20 2.32
N LYS A 214 15.54 9.03 1.57
CA LYS A 214 14.73 10.11 2.12
C LYS A 214 13.30 10.07 1.59
N VAL A 215 12.35 10.47 2.42
CA VAL A 215 10.95 10.75 2.04
C VAL A 215 10.50 11.99 2.80
N TYR A 216 9.84 12.94 2.14
CA TYR A 216 9.41 14.23 2.71
C TYR A 216 10.54 15.05 3.38
N GLY A 217 11.78 14.83 2.96
CA GLY A 217 12.98 15.45 3.54
C GLY A 217 13.62 14.68 4.71
N ASP A 218 12.88 13.77 5.35
CA ASP A 218 13.36 12.96 6.46
C ASP A 218 14.28 11.83 5.98
N SER A 219 15.35 11.56 6.75
CA SER A 219 16.34 10.55 6.41
C SER A 219 16.11 9.25 7.18
N TYR A 220 16.14 8.13 6.46
CA TYR A 220 15.92 6.80 7.02
C TYR A 220 17.07 5.85 6.71
N ARG A 221 17.30 4.88 7.59
CA ARG A 221 18.30 3.84 7.41
C ARG A 221 17.83 2.48 7.93
N ILE A 222 18.15 1.43 7.18
CA ILE A 222 18.08 0.03 7.62
C ILE A 222 19.47 -0.57 7.46
N GLY A 223 20.07 -1.02 8.55
CA GLY A 223 21.37 -1.70 8.58
C GLY A 223 21.27 -3.16 8.17
#